data_AF-A0A929CI69-F1
#
_entry.id   AF-A0A929CI69-F1
#
_cell.length_a   1.000
_cell.length_b   1.000
_cell.length_c   1.000
_cell.angle_alpha   90.00
_cell.angle_beta   90.00
_cell.angle_gamma   90.00
#
_symmetry.space_group_name_H-M   'P 1'
#
loop_
_entity.id
_entity.type
_entity.pdbx_description
1 polymer ?
#
loop_
_entity_poly.entity_id
_entity_poly.type
_entity_poly.pdbx_seq_one_letter_code
_entity_poly.pdbx_strand_id
1 'polypeptide(L)'
;MNLNYTTLDLLRQSHPAWRLLRSDYAPLVASFLHRVFIAPNVREMAQADLAEALEDELFALREQGGPESFPRSASAYLNDWADNDKGWLRKFYPTGSDEPHFD
;
A
#
# COMPACT_ATOMS: atom_id res chain seq x y z
N MET A 1 -18.80 -8.09 20.48
CA MET A 1 -18.56 -6.77 19.86
C MET A 1 -19.88 -6.33 19.25
N ASN A 2 -20.51 -5.26 19.74
CA ASN A 2 -21.79 -4.81 19.18
C ASN A 2 -21.52 -4.01 17.90
N LEU A 3 -21.81 -4.61 16.75
CA LEU A 3 -21.66 -4.03 15.40
C LEU A 3 -22.81 -3.05 15.11
N ASN A 4 -22.98 -2.02 15.95
CA ASN A 4 -23.97 -0.97 15.72
C ASN A 4 -23.42 0.10 14.76
N TYR A 5 -24.32 0.90 14.17
CA TYR A 5 -23.96 1.94 13.20
C TYR A 5 -22.83 2.86 13.67
N THR A 6 -22.89 3.36 14.91
CA THR A 6 -21.88 4.28 15.47
C THR A 6 -20.52 3.62 15.59
N THR A 7 -20.47 2.34 16.00
CA THR A 7 -19.23 1.57 16.07
C THR A 7 -18.65 1.31 14.67
N LEU A 8 -19.49 1.00 13.68
CA LEU A 8 -19.04 0.80 12.30
C LEU A 8 -18.57 2.10 11.65
N ASP A 9 -19.21 3.24 11.93
CA ASP A 9 -18.75 4.54 11.42
C ASP A 9 -17.43 4.97 12.08
N LEU A 10 -17.24 4.71 13.37
CA LEU A 10 -15.95 4.89 14.04
C LEU A 10 -14.85 4.02 13.42
N LEU A 11 -15.12 2.74 13.15
CA LEU A 11 -14.16 1.85 12.49
C LEU A 11 -13.86 2.31 11.06
N ARG A 12 -14.87 2.78 10.32
CA ARG A 12 -14.69 3.36 8.99
C ARG A 12 -13.77 4.58 9.00
N GLN A 13 -13.79 5.36 10.07
CA GLN A 13 -12.94 6.54 10.22
C GLN A 13 -11.54 6.23 10.73
N SER A 14 -11.39 5.22 11.61
CA SER A 14 -10.16 4.98 12.38
C SER A 14 -9.36 3.74 11.97
N HIS A 15 -9.99 2.74 11.33
CA HIS A 15 -9.38 1.44 11.09
C HIS A 15 -8.67 1.38 9.71
N PRO A 16 -7.37 1.04 9.64
CA PRO A 16 -6.58 1.00 8.40
C PRO A 16 -7.22 0.18 7.28
N ALA A 17 -7.70 -1.03 7.61
CA ALA A 17 -8.37 -1.92 6.66
C ALA A 17 -9.67 -1.34 6.09
N TRP A 18 -10.44 -0.57 6.88
CA TRP A 18 -11.69 0.04 6.41
C TRP A 18 -11.41 1.30 5.60
N ARG A 19 -10.33 2.02 5.92
CA ARG A 19 -9.82 3.11 5.07
C ARG A 19 -9.33 2.60 3.72
N LEU A 20 -8.70 1.42 3.68
CA LEU A 20 -8.30 0.75 2.44
C LEU A 20 -9.51 0.49 1.56
N LEU A 21 -10.57 -0.14 2.10
CA LEU A 21 -11.80 -0.42 1.36
C LEU A 21 -12.51 0.83 0.82
N ARG A 22 -12.25 2.01 1.40
CA ARG A 22 -12.80 3.30 0.95
C ARG A 22 -11.89 4.02 -0.06
N SER A 23 -10.65 3.57 -0.26
CA SER A 23 -9.72 4.25 -1.16
C SER A 23 -10.12 4.03 -2.62
N ASP A 24 -10.07 5.09 -3.43
CA ASP A 24 -10.28 5.00 -4.89
C ASP A 24 -9.30 4.01 -5.58
N TYR A 25 -8.15 3.75 -4.94
CA TYR A 25 -7.11 2.85 -5.44
C TYR A 25 -7.01 1.55 -4.64
N ALA A 26 -8.05 1.17 -3.89
CA ALA A 26 -8.07 -0.06 -3.10
C ALA A 26 -7.70 -1.32 -3.91
N PRO A 27 -8.17 -1.50 -5.16
CA PRO A 27 -7.81 -2.68 -5.95
C PRO A 27 -6.32 -2.76 -6.24
N LEU A 28 -5.67 -1.64 -6.61
CA LEU A 28 -4.23 -1.55 -6.85
C LEU A 28 -3.46 -1.95 -5.59
N VAL A 29 -3.78 -1.33 -4.45
CA VAL A 29 -3.05 -1.59 -3.20
C VAL A 29 -3.19 -3.06 -2.81
N ALA A 30 -4.41 -3.61 -2.83
CA ALA A 30 -4.67 -4.98 -2.41
C ALA A 30 -4.01 -6.01 -3.34
N SER A 31 -4.13 -5.85 -4.66
CA SER A 31 -3.54 -6.77 -5.64
C SER A 31 -2.02 -6.74 -5.56
N PHE A 32 -1.43 -5.54 -5.46
CA PHE A 32 0.01 -5.36 -5.38
C PHE A 32 0.60 -5.95 -4.09
N LEU A 33 0.07 -5.60 -2.92
CA LEU A 33 0.57 -6.13 -1.65
C LEU A 33 0.41 -7.65 -1.55
N HIS A 34 -0.68 -8.20 -2.08
CA HIS A 34 -0.84 -9.64 -2.18
C HIS A 34 0.23 -10.28 -3.08
N ARG A 35 0.51 -9.70 -4.26
CA ARG A 35 1.52 -10.22 -5.20
C ARG A 35 2.93 -10.16 -4.63
N VAL A 36 3.26 -9.12 -3.87
CA VAL A 36 4.64 -8.86 -3.42
C VAL A 36 4.98 -9.50 -2.08
N PHE A 37 4.06 -9.48 -1.11
CA PHE A 37 4.32 -10.00 0.24
C PHE A 37 3.65 -11.35 0.48
N ILE A 38 2.35 -11.45 0.17
CA ILE A 38 1.53 -12.60 0.62
C ILE A 38 1.76 -13.85 -0.24
N ALA A 39 1.66 -13.73 -1.56
CA ALA A 39 1.83 -14.84 -2.48
C ALA A 39 3.23 -15.48 -2.43
N PRO A 40 4.34 -14.72 -2.42
CA PRO A 40 5.69 -15.29 -2.26
C PRO A 40 6.08 -15.50 -0.79
N ASN A 41 5.23 -15.13 0.17
CA ASN A 41 5.50 -15.21 1.62
C ASN A 41 6.79 -14.48 2.03
N VAL A 42 6.98 -13.27 1.50
CA VAL A 42 8.07 -12.35 1.86
C VAL A 42 7.59 -11.47 3.01
N ARG A 43 8.40 -11.34 4.05
CA ARG A 43 8.05 -10.56 5.26
C ARG A 43 8.41 -9.09 5.16
N GLU A 44 9.52 -8.79 4.50
CA GLU A 44 10.03 -7.43 4.37
C GLU A 44 10.70 -7.29 3.00
N MET A 45 10.67 -6.10 2.43
CA MET A 45 11.28 -5.79 1.14
C MET A 45 12.00 -4.44 1.20
N ALA A 46 13.16 -4.36 0.56
CA ALA A 46 13.90 -3.10 0.43
C ALA A 46 13.11 -2.08 -0.40
N GLN A 47 13.30 -0.78 -0.12
CA GLN A 47 12.56 0.27 -0.80
C GLN A 47 12.78 0.24 -2.32
N ALA A 48 14.01 0.03 -2.78
CA ALA A 48 14.34 0.01 -4.19
C ALA A 48 13.57 -1.10 -4.93
N ASP A 49 13.65 -2.33 -4.42
CA ASP A 49 12.96 -3.49 -5.00
C ASP A 49 11.43 -3.30 -5.00
N LEU A 50 10.88 -2.78 -3.90
CA LEU A 50 9.44 -2.55 -3.77
C LEU A 50 8.96 -1.43 -4.71
N ALA A 51 9.75 -0.36 -4.85
CA ALA A 51 9.44 0.76 -5.74
C ALA A 51 9.51 0.34 -7.21
N GLU A 52 10.51 -0.45 -7.59
CA GLU A 52 10.63 -1.02 -8.93
C GLU A 52 9.41 -1.90 -9.27
N ALA A 53 9.07 -2.85 -8.39
CA ALA A 53 7.92 -3.73 -8.59
C ALA A 53 6.59 -2.97 -8.72
N LEU A 54 6.44 -1.86 -8.00
CA LEU A 54 5.26 -1.00 -8.09
C LEU A 54 5.25 -0.16 -9.36
N GLU A 55 6.40 0.35 -9.80
CA GLU A 55 6.46 1.14 -11.04
C GLU A 55 6.10 0.28 -12.26
N ASP A 56 6.52 -0.99 -12.30
CA ASP A 56 6.10 -1.95 -13.32
C ASP A 56 4.57 -2.17 -13.34
N GLU A 57 3.96 -2.28 -12.15
CA GLU A 57 2.51 -2.43 -12.01
C GLU A 57 1.77 -1.18 -12.49
N LEU A 58 2.25 0.00 -12.08
CA LEU A 58 1.70 1.28 -12.49
C LEU A 58 1.82 1.48 -14.00
N PHE A 59 2.96 1.09 -14.59
CA PHE A 59 3.16 1.11 -16.03
C PHE A 59 2.13 0.26 -16.75
N ALA A 60 1.96 -1.01 -16.35
CA ALA A 60 0.99 -1.92 -16.95
C ALA A 60 -0.46 -1.39 -16.84
N LEU A 61 -0.81 -0.77 -15.71
CA LEU A 61 -2.14 -0.17 -15.51
C LEU A 61 -2.35 1.09 -16.36
N ARG A 62 -1.31 1.93 -16.52
CA ARG A 62 -1.34 3.11 -17.39
C ARG A 62 -1.49 2.72 -18.86
N GLU A 63 -0.91 1.60 -19.30
CA GLU A 63 -1.11 1.09 -20.66
C GLU A 63 -2.57 0.69 -20.94
N GLN A 64 -3.27 0.17 -19.93
CA GLN A 64 -4.67 -0.28 -20.07
C GLN A 64 -5.70 0.84 -19.84
N GLY A 65 -5.45 1.71 -18.86
CA GLY A 65 -6.37 2.76 -18.40
C GLY A 65 -6.04 4.17 -18.91
N GLY A 66 -4.99 4.33 -19.69
CA GLY A 66 -4.49 5.61 -20.19
C GLY A 66 -3.48 6.29 -19.26
N PRO A 67 -2.68 7.25 -19.79
CA PRO A 67 -1.52 7.82 -19.10
C PRO A 67 -1.85 8.69 -17.88
N GLU A 68 -3.11 9.14 -17.74
CA GLU A 68 -3.56 9.91 -16.57
C GLU A 68 -3.98 9.01 -15.40
N SER A 69 -4.10 7.69 -15.63
CA SER A 69 -4.39 6.72 -14.57
C SER A 69 -3.17 6.58 -13.65
N PHE A 70 -3.35 6.81 -12.35
CA PHE A 70 -2.30 6.73 -11.34
C PHE A 70 -1.09 7.67 -11.60
N PRO A 71 -1.26 9.01 -11.52
CA PRO A 71 -0.25 9.97 -11.95
C PRO A 71 0.94 10.14 -10.98
N ARG A 72 0.88 9.55 -9.78
CA ARG A 72 1.97 9.64 -8.79
C ARG A 72 3.06 8.59 -9.07
N SER A 73 4.29 8.86 -8.64
CA SER A 73 5.38 7.88 -8.72
C SER A 73 5.19 6.74 -7.72
N ALA A 74 5.80 5.58 -7.97
CA ALA A 74 5.78 4.44 -7.05
C ALA A 74 6.21 4.82 -5.63
N SER A 75 7.34 5.52 -5.48
CA SER A 75 7.83 6.01 -4.19
C SER A 75 6.84 6.92 -3.45
N ALA A 76 6.08 7.75 -4.18
CA ALA A 76 5.05 8.60 -3.57
C ALA A 76 3.87 7.77 -3.04
N TYR A 77 3.45 6.73 -3.77
CA TYR A 77 2.45 5.78 -3.28
C TYR A 77 2.94 5.00 -2.06
N LEU A 78 4.17 4.47 -2.08
CA LEU A 78 4.71 3.72 -0.94
C LEU A 78 4.82 4.57 0.33
N ASN A 79 5.25 5.83 0.20
CA ASN A 79 5.28 6.74 1.35
C ASN A 79 3.86 7.10 1.84
N ASP A 80 2.88 7.27 0.94
CA ASP A 80 1.46 7.48 1.31
C ASP A 80 0.90 6.28 2.08
N TRP A 81 1.19 5.06 1.63
CA TRP A 81 0.73 3.83 2.27
C TRP A 81 1.40 3.56 3.62
N ALA A 82 2.64 4.02 3.77
CA ALA A 82 3.40 3.96 5.01
C ALA A 82 3.15 5.13 5.97
N ASP A 83 2.41 6.16 5.52
CA ASP A 83 2.06 7.29 6.38
C ASP A 83 1.15 6.83 7.53
N ASN A 84 1.27 7.47 8.69
CA ASN A 84 0.48 7.15 9.88
C ASN A 84 -1.04 7.27 9.64
N ASP A 85 -1.48 8.10 8.68
CA ASP A 85 -2.89 8.18 8.31
C ASP A 85 -3.40 6.89 7.63
N LYS A 86 -2.56 6.21 6.84
CA LYS A 86 -2.94 4.96 6.17
C LYS A 86 -2.60 3.74 7.01
N GLY A 87 -1.34 3.63 7.41
CA GLY A 87 -0.81 2.51 8.18
C GLY A 87 -0.99 1.16 7.47
N TRP A 88 -0.89 1.13 6.13
CA TRP A 88 -0.99 -0.10 5.35
C TRP A 88 0.35 -0.79 5.18
N LEU A 89 1.43 -0.01 5.18
CA LEU A 89 2.80 -0.46 5.24
C LEU A 89 3.48 0.15 6.44
N ARG A 90 4.55 -0.48 6.90
CA ARG A 90 5.47 0.09 7.89
C ARG A 90 6.83 0.26 7.25
N LYS A 91 7.32 1.51 7.24
CA LYS A 91 8.68 1.83 6.81
C LYS A 91 9.63 1.79 8.00
N PHE A 92 10.72 1.04 7.90
CA PHE A 92 11.73 0.93 8.97
C PHE A 92 13.14 0.74 8.39
N TYR A 93 14.16 0.92 9.22
CA TYR A 93 15.54 0.65 8.85
C TYR A 93 16.01 -0.61 9.58
N PRO A 94 16.29 -1.72 8.87
CA PRO A 94 16.83 -2.91 9.49
C PRO A 94 18.25 -2.64 10.02
N THR A 95 18.66 -3.41 11.02
CA THR A 95 19.97 -3.23 11.65
C THR A 95 21.09 -3.49 10.66
N GLY A 96 21.96 -2.49 10.46
CA GLY A 96 23.11 -2.59 9.56
C GLY A 96 22.80 -2.34 8.08
N SER A 97 21.61 -1.82 7.76
CA SER A 97 21.28 -1.33 6.42
C SER A 97 21.12 0.19 6.40
N ASP A 98 21.66 0.84 5.38
CA ASP A 98 21.43 2.25 5.06
C ASP A 98 20.17 2.46 4.20
N GLU A 99 19.49 1.37 3.80
CA GLU A 99 18.28 1.40 3.01
C GLU A 99 17.03 1.10 3.86
N PRO A 100 15.93 1.86 3.71
CA PRO A 100 14.67 1.55 4.36
C PRO A 100 14.00 0.30 3.76
N HIS A 101 13.41 -0.51 4.61
CA HIS A 101 12.58 -1.67 4.26
C HIS A 101 11.11 -1.42 4.64
N PHE A 102 10.23 -2.19 4.00
CA PHE A 102 8.80 -2.14 4.20
C PHE A 102 8.26 -3.52 4.57
N ASP A 103 7.30 -3.56 5.50
CA ASP A 103 6.45 -4.72 5.83
C ASP A 103 4.98 -4.36 6.02
#